data_AF-A0A6H9GY82-F1
#
_entry.id   AF-A0A6H9GY82-F1
#
_cell.length_a   1.000
_cell.length_b   1.000
_cell.length_c   1.000
_cell.angle_alpha   90.00
_cell.angle_beta   90.00
_cell.angle_gamma   90.00
#
_symmetry.space_group_name_H-M   'P 1'
#
loop_
_entity.id
_entity.type
_entity.pdbx_description
1 polymer ?
#
loop_
_entity_poly.entity_id
_entity_poly.type
_entity_poly.pdbx_seq_one_letter_code
_entity_poly.pdbx_strand_id
1 'polypeptide(L)' 'MADLKLPALPDRTPVKMSIHVMPDLADALSDYAKMYAATYGREEPVSALVPAMLEAFLSSDRAFSKSRARGGK' A
#
# COMPACT_ATOMS: atom_id res chain seq x y z
N MET A 1 32.75 -20.99 -9.26
CA MET A 1 31.95 -20.14 -8.36
C MET A 1 30.50 -20.41 -8.68
N ALA A 2 29.67 -20.77 -7.70
CA ALA A 2 28.29 -21.17 -7.95
C ALA A 2 27.45 -19.93 -8.32
N ASP A 3 27.00 -19.85 -9.57
CA ASP A 3 25.99 -18.89 -10.00
C ASP A 3 24.67 -19.22 -9.29
N LEU A 4 24.38 -18.46 -8.23
CA LEU A 4 23.08 -18.51 -7.55
C LEU A 4 22.00 -18.09 -8.55
N LYS A 5 21.12 -19.04 -8.89
CA LYS A 5 19.94 -18.80 -9.75
C LYS A 5 18.93 -17.83 -9.12
N LEU A 6 19.02 -17.62 -7.81
CA LEU A 6 18.22 -16.64 -7.10
C LEU A 6 18.99 -15.32 -7.06
N PRO A 7 18.57 -14.30 -7.82
CA PRO A 7 19.15 -12.97 -7.70
C PRO A 7 18.91 -12.41 -6.30
N ALA A 8 19.71 -11.41 -5.91
CA ALA A 8 19.50 -10.70 -4.66
C ALA A 8 18.04 -10.25 -4.55
N LEU A 9 17.41 -10.57 -3.41
CA LEU A 9 16.04 -10.17 -3.16
C LEU A 9 15.97 -8.63 -3.16
N PRO A 10 14.88 -8.05 -3.69
CA PRO A 10 14.70 -6.61 -3.63
C PRO A 10 14.71 -6.15 -2.18
N ASP A 11 15.18 -4.91 -1.95
CA ASP A 11 15.09 -4.30 -0.63
C ASP A 11 13.61 -4.23 -0.22
N ARG A 12 13.32 -4.89 0.91
CA ARG A 12 12.00 -5.02 1.49
C ARG A 12 11.90 -4.26 2.81
N THR A 13 12.89 -3.42 3.12
CA THR A 13 12.90 -2.61 4.33
C THR A 13 11.74 -1.61 4.27
N PRO A 14 10.75 -1.70 5.19
CA PRO A 14 9.63 -0.76 5.19
C PRO A 14 10.14 0.66 5.48
N VAL A 15 9.71 1.62 4.65
CA VAL A 15 10.00 3.04 4.88
C VAL A 15 8.90 3.64 5.73
N LYS A 16 9.25 4.20 6.90
CA LYS A 16 8.29 4.94 7.74
C LYS A 16 7.93 6.26 7.07
N MET A 17 6.64 6.49 6.82
CA MET A 17 6.11 7.74 6.30
C MET A 17 5.09 8.31 7.28
N SER A 18 5.29 9.55 7.72
CA SER A 18 4.32 10.30 8.52
C SER A 18 3.54 11.24 7.61
N ILE A 19 2.21 11.19 7.65
CA ILE A 19 1.33 12.06 6.87
C ILE A 19 0.30 12.74 7.77
N HIS A 20 -0.12 13.94 7.38
CA HIS A 20 -1.29 14.60 7.96
C HIS A 20 -2.46 14.40 7.00
N VAL A 21 -3.61 13.98 7.56
CA VAL A 21 -4.86 13.83 6.82
C VAL A 21 -5.89 14.80 7.37
N MET A 22 -6.82 15.24 6.51
CA MET A 22 -7.94 16.07 6.96
C MET A 22 -8.93 15.23 7.80
N PRO A 23 -9.71 15.86 8.70
CA PRO A 23 -10.66 15.15 9.57
C PRO A 23 -11.62 14.23 8.80
N ASP A 24 -12.20 14.71 7.70
CA ASP A 24 -13.13 13.94 6.88
C ASP A 24 -12.51 12.63 6.34
N LEU A 25 -11.23 12.67 5.99
CA LEU A 25 -10.52 11.47 5.53
C LEU A 25 -10.20 10.53 6.70
N ALA A 26 -9.88 11.06 7.89
CA ALA A 26 -9.66 10.24 9.08
C ALA A 26 -10.94 9.49 9.50
N ASP A 27 -12.09 10.15 9.42
CA ASP A 27 -13.39 9.54 9.71
C ASP A 27 -13.74 8.45 8.69
N ALA A 28 -13.59 8.75 7.39
CA ALA A 28 -13.80 7.77 6.33
C ALA A 28 -12.89 6.53 6.46
N LEU A 29 -11.62 6.73 6.81
CA LEU A 29 -10.69 5.62 7.05
C LEU A 29 -11.09 4.78 8.28
N SER A 30 -11.57 5.42 9.34
CA SER A 30 -12.05 4.75 10.54
C SER A 30 -13.30 3.92 10.26
N ASP A 31 -14.23 4.44 9.48
CA ASP A 31 -15.42 3.70 9.07
C ASP A 31 -15.09 2.55 8.13
N TYR A 32 -14.13 2.74 7.22
CA TYR A 32 -13.63 1.64 6.40
C TYR A 32 -13.04 0.50 7.25
N ALA A 33 -12.26 0.82 8.29
CA ALA A 33 -11.70 -0.20 9.18
C ALA A 33 -12.80 -1.01 9.89
N LYS A 34 -13.88 -0.36 10.33
CA LYS A 34 -15.05 -1.05 10.92
C LYS A 34 -15.72 -1.98 9.90
N MET A 35 -15.91 -1.52 8.66
CA MET A 35 -16.49 -2.34 7.59
C MET A 35 -15.60 -3.52 7.23
N TYR A 36 -14.28 -3.32 7.18
CA TYR A 36 -13.31 -4.38 6.96
C TYR A 36 -13.40 -5.44 8.06
N ALA A 37 -13.46 -5.01 9.33
CA ALA A 37 -13.62 -5.93 10.46
C ALA A 37 -14.94 -6.69 10.42
N ALA A 38 -16.05 -6.03 10.07
CA ALA A 38 -17.34 -6.69 9.89
C ALA A 38 -17.34 -7.72 8.75
N THR A 39 -16.59 -7.44 7.67
CA THR A 39 -16.52 -8.31 6.48
C THR A 39 -15.64 -9.53 6.70
N TYR A 40 -14.47 -9.34 7.32
CA TYR A 40 -13.43 -10.37 7.45
C TYR A 40 -13.30 -10.94 8.87
N GLY A 41 -14.09 -10.46 9.82
CA GLY A 41 -14.06 -10.88 11.22
C GLY A 41 -12.77 -10.50 11.95
N ARG A 42 -11.98 -9.57 11.40
CA ARG A 42 -10.69 -9.16 11.95
C ARG A 42 -10.59 -7.64 11.99
N GLU A 43 -10.42 -7.10 13.20
CA GLU A 43 -10.00 -5.71 13.38
C GLU A 43 -8.54 -5.54 13.01
N GLU A 44 -8.29 -4.62 12.09
CA GLU A 44 -6.96 -4.17 11.70
C GLU A 44 -6.92 -2.64 11.86
N PRO A 45 -5.85 -2.08 12.43
CA PRO A 45 -5.74 -0.63 12.58
C PRO A 45 -5.66 0.04 11.21
N VAL A 46 -6.18 1.26 11.10
CA VAL A 46 -6.11 2.06 9.87
C VAL A 46 -4.68 2.14 9.32
N SER A 47 -3.68 2.25 10.19
CA SER A 47 -2.26 2.28 9.80
C SER A 47 -1.77 1.01 9.10
N ALA A 48 -2.39 -0.14 9.34
CA ALA A 48 -2.09 -1.39 8.63
C ALA A 48 -2.85 -1.50 7.29
N LEU A 49 -4.05 -0.90 7.21
CA LEU A 49 -4.88 -0.90 6.00
C LEU A 49 -4.39 0.12 4.96
N VAL A 50 -3.92 1.29 5.40
CA VAL A 50 -3.50 2.39 4.51
C VAL A 50 -2.45 1.96 3.47
N PRO A 51 -1.37 1.22 3.81
CA PRO A 51 -0.42 0.74 2.80
C PRO A 51 -1.08 -0.13 1.72
N ALA A 52 -1.96 -1.04 2.11
CA ALA A 52 -2.67 -1.91 1.16
C ALA A 52 -3.65 -1.12 0.28
N MET A 53 -4.36 -0.13 0.85
CA MET A 53 -5.23 0.78 0.10
C MET A 53 -4.45 1.59 -0.93
N LEU A 54 -3.28 2.13 -0.55
CA LEU A 54 -2.43 2.90 -1.45
C LEU A 54 -1.85 2.03 -2.58
N GLU A 55 -1.41 0.81 -2.26
CA GLU A 55 -0.94 -0.14 -3.28
C GLU A 55 -2.07 -0.48 -4.26
N ALA A 56 -3.26 -0.80 -3.76
CA ALA A 56 -4.43 -1.07 -4.59
C ALA A 56 -4.77 0.14 -5.48
N PHE A 57 -4.79 1.35 -4.92
CA PHE A 57 -5.02 2.59 -5.66
C PHE A 57 -3.99 2.78 -6.80
N LEU A 58 -2.69 2.73 -6.49
CA LEU A 58 -1.63 2.89 -7.48
C LEU A 58 -1.65 1.81 -8.56
N SER A 59 -2.01 0.57 -8.20
CA SER A 59 -2.14 -0.53 -9.16
C SER A 59 -3.35 -0.35 -10.09
N SER A 60 -4.43 0.27 -9.60
CA SER A 60 -5.65 0.52 -10.36
C SER A 60 -5.51 1.67 -11.36
N ASP A 61 -4.60 2.62 -11.11
CA ASP A 61 -4.36 3.77 -11.97
C ASP A 61 -3.49 3.38 -13.19
N ARG A 62 -4.18 3.09 -14.31
CA ARG A 62 -3.55 2.73 -15.58
C ARG A 62 -2.69 3.85 -16.16
N ALA A 63 -3.08 5.11 -15.96
CA ALA A 63 -2.32 6.26 -16.48
C ALA A 63 -1.00 6.40 -15.72
N PHE A 64 -1.07 6.30 -14.39
CA PHE A 64 0.10 6.24 -13.52
C PHE A 64 1.03 5.08 -13.88
N SER A 65 0.48 3.87 -14.00
CA SER A 65 1.25 2.67 -14.34
C SER A 65 2.01 2.81 -15.68
N LYS A 66 1.35 3.34 -16.71
CA LYS A 66 1.98 3.63 -18.01
C LYS A 66 3.08 4.69 -17.92
N SER A 67 2.87 5.74 -17.12
CA SER A 67 3.86 6.80 -16.93
C SER A 67 5.09 6.28 -16.19
N ARG A 68 4.88 5.52 -15.10
CA ARG A 68 5.96 4.91 -14.31
C ARG A 68 6.81 3.94 -15.13
N ALA A 69 6.19 3.13 -15.98
CA ALA A 69 6.91 2.22 -16.88
C ALA A 69 7.76 2.96 -17.94
N ARG A 70 7.37 4.17 -18.34
CA ARG A 70 8.10 5.00 -19.31
C ARG A 70 9.21 5.84 -18.67
N GLY A 71 9.05 6.23 -17.41
CA GLY A 71 10.03 7.03 -16.66
C GLY A 71 11.10 6.23 -15.92
N GLY A 72 11.08 4.89 -16.01
CA GLY A 72 12.05 3.99 -15.37
C GLY A 72 13.23 3.57 -16.25
N LYS A 73 13.62 4.40 -17.23
CA LYS A 73 14.85 4.23 -18.02
C LYS A 73 15.92 5.20 -17.55
#